data_AF-A0A661HKN5-F1
#
_entry.id   AF-A0A661HKN5-F1
#
_cell.length_a   1.000
_cell.length_b   1.000
_cell.length_c   1.000
_cell.angle_alpha   90.00
_cell.angle_beta   90.00
_cell.angle_gamma   90.00
#
_symmetry.space_group_name_H-M   'P 1'
#
loop_
_entity.id
_entity.type
_entity.pdbx_description
1 polymer ?
#
loop_
_entity_poly.entity_id
_entity_poly.type
_entity_poly.pdbx_seq_one_letter_code
_entity_poly.pdbx_strand_id
1 'polypeptide(L)' 'MEKFKLFIKKETLVYLVILFVLTLIMHSDLLSNPISRFQIMYEKGNYSHPFIYSFIVYIILLIIRKTLDFIIVLFEKNPH' A
#
# COMPACT_ATOMS: atom_id res chain seq x y z
N MET A 1 -0.68 -3.39 -24.93
CA MET A 1 -1.30 -2.34 -24.06
C MET A 1 -2.13 -2.94 -22.93
N GLU A 2 -2.89 -4.02 -23.16
CA GLU A 2 -3.74 -4.65 -22.14
C GLU A 2 -2.99 -5.21 -20.93
N LYS A 3 -1.84 -5.87 -21.14
CA LYS A 3 -1.00 -6.40 -20.04
C LYS A 3 -0.54 -5.32 -19.06
N PHE A 4 -0.14 -4.16 -19.58
CA PHE A 4 0.24 -3.01 -18.75
C PHE A 4 -0.95 -2.48 -17.94
N LYS A 5 -2.13 -2.36 -18.56
CA LYS A 5 -3.36 -1.96 -17.85
C LYS A 5 -3.70 -2.94 -16.72
N LEU A 6 -3.58 -4.24 -16.96
CA LEU A 6 -3.83 -5.27 -15.95
C LEU A 6 -2.82 -5.16 -14.79
N PHE A 7 -1.55 -4.94 -15.11
CA PHE A 7 -0.50 -4.72 -14.12
C PHE A 7 -0.80 -3.50 -13.23
N ILE A 8 -1.12 -2.35 -13.82
CA ILE A 8 -1.47 -1.14 -13.07
C ILE A 8 -2.70 -1.39 -12.19
N LYS A 9 -3.76 -2.01 -12.73
CA LYS A 9 -4.96 -2.35 -11.93
C LYS A 9 -4.62 -3.22 -10.72
N LYS A 10 -3.75 -4.21 -10.89
CA LYS A 10 -3.30 -5.09 -9.81
C LYS A 10 -2.56 -4.31 -8.73
N GLU A 11 -1.59 -3.49 -9.11
CA GLU A 11 -0.81 -2.71 -8.13
C GLU A 11 -1.66 -1.61 -7.46
N THR A 12 -2.59 -0.98 -8.19
CA THR A 12 -3.58 -0.08 -7.58
C THR A 12 -4.43 -0.81 -6.55
N LEU A 13 -4.91 -2.03 -6.84
CA LEU A 13 -5.68 -2.82 -5.88
C LEU A 13 -4.84 -3.16 -4.64
N VAL A 14 -3.58 -3.58 -4.81
CA VAL A 14 -2.66 -3.85 -3.69
C VAL A 14 -2.49 -2.61 -2.82
N TYR A 15 -2.25 -1.45 -3.43
CA TYR A 15 -2.13 -0.19 -2.70
C TYR A 15 -3.41 0.18 -1.95
N LEU A 16 -4.58 0.04 -2.58
CA LEU A 16 -5.87 0.33 -1.94
C LEU A 16 -6.14 -0.60 -0.75
N VAL A 17 -5.76 -1.88 -0.84
CA VAL A 17 -5.86 -2.83 0.28
C VAL A 17 -4.94 -2.42 1.42
N ILE A 18 -3.68 -2.06 1.12
CA ILE A 18 -2.73 -1.56 2.14
C ILE A 18 -3.28 -0.30 2.80
N LEU A 19 -3.76 0.65 2.01
CA LEU A 19 -4.36 1.89 2.50
C LEU A 19 -5.53 1.60 3.44
N PHE A 20 -6.47 0.76 3.01
CA PHE A 20 -7.63 0.41 3.81
C PHE A 20 -7.23 -0.24 5.14
N VAL A 21 -6.38 -1.27 5.10
CA VAL A 21 -5.94 -2.00 6.29
C VAL A 21 -5.17 -1.10 7.25
N LEU A 22 -4.18 -0.35 6.77
CA LEU A 22 -3.39 0.54 7.62
C LEU A 22 -4.24 1.67 8.19
N THR A 23 -5.14 2.24 7.40
CA THR A 23 -6.03 3.31 7.87
C THR A 23 -6.92 2.81 9.02
N LEU A 24 -7.46 1.60 8.91
CA LEU A 24 -8.26 1.00 9.99
C LEU A 24 -7.43 0.61 11.22
N ILE A 25 -6.18 0.19 11.03
CA ILE A 25 -5.27 -0.09 12.16
C ILE A 25 -4.94 1.20 12.92
N MET A 26 -4.65 2.30 12.20
CA MET A 26 -4.27 3.59 12.79
C MET A 26 -5.47 4.36 13.35
N HIS A 27 -6.64 4.19 12.74
CA HIS A 27 -7.87 4.93 13.05
C HIS A 27 -9.05 3.96 13.13
N SER A 28 -9.00 3.03 14.09
CA SER A 28 -10.04 2.04 14.30
C SER A 28 -11.40 2.66 14.64
N ASP A 29 -11.40 3.89 15.16
CA ASP A 29 -12.60 4.70 15.39
C ASP A 29 -13.33 5.09 14.10
N LEU A 30 -12.73 4.93 12.91
CA LEU A 30 -13.45 5.03 11.64
C LEU A 30 -14.60 4.02 11.52
N LEU A 31 -14.53 2.89 12.23
CA LEU A 31 -15.60 1.88 12.23
C LEU A 31 -16.79 2.29 13.10
N SER A 32 -16.60 3.20 14.06
CA SER A 32 -17.64 3.64 14.99
C SER A 32 -18.11 5.06 14.72
N ASN A 33 -17.20 6.01 14.51
CA ASN A 33 -17.46 7.43 14.36
C ASN A 33 -16.64 8.06 13.20
N PRO A 34 -16.86 7.64 11.95
CA PRO A 34 -16.02 8.06 10.82
C PRO A 34 -16.03 9.57 10.58
N ILE A 35 -17.20 10.21 10.72
CA ILE A 35 -17.36 11.65 10.49
C ILE A 35 -16.47 12.47 11.44
N SER A 36 -16.45 12.11 12.72
CA SER A 36 -15.63 12.79 13.73
C SER A 36 -14.14 12.68 13.41
N ARG A 37 -13.68 11.47 13.03
CA ARG A 37 -12.28 11.26 12.63
C ARG A 37 -11.90 12.11 11.42
N PHE A 38 -12.74 12.15 10.38
CA PHE A 38 -12.46 12.99 9.20
C PHE A 38 -12.41 14.47 9.55
N GLN A 39 -13.31 14.95 10.40
CA GLN A 39 -13.30 16.34 10.85
C GLN A 39 -12.02 16.68 11.63
N ILE A 40 -11.62 15.82 12.58
CA ILE A 40 -10.35 15.99 13.33
C ILE A 40 -9.15 16.01 12.38
N MET A 41 -9.13 15.16 11.36
CA MET A 41 -8.02 15.13 10.40
C MET A 41 -7.98 16.36 9.50
N TYR A 42 -9.15 16.87 9.12
CA TYR A 42 -9.27 18.10 8.36
C TYR A 42 -8.77 19.31 9.17
N GLU A 43 -9.23 19.44 10.42
CA GLU A 43 -8.84 20.52 11.33
C GLU A 43 -7.34 20.50 11.63
N LYS A 44 -6.73 19.31 11.72
CA LYS A 44 -5.28 19.14 11.91
C LYS A 44 -4.46 19.24 10.62
N GLY A 45 -5.10 19.43 9.46
CA GLY A 45 -4.45 19.49 8.16
C GLY A 45 -3.75 18.19 7.75
N ASN A 46 -4.07 17.06 8.36
CA ASN A 46 -3.36 15.78 8.18
C ASN A 46 -4.20 14.70 7.48
N TYR A 47 -5.27 15.09 6.78
CA TYR A 47 -6.14 14.19 6.02
C TYR A 47 -5.42 13.37 4.92
N SER A 48 -4.27 13.86 4.44
CA SER A 48 -3.43 13.18 3.45
C SER A 48 -2.49 12.13 4.05
N HIS A 49 -2.30 12.14 5.38
CA HIS A 49 -1.32 11.29 6.05
C HIS A 49 -1.52 9.78 5.81
N PRO A 50 -2.76 9.23 5.84
CA PRO A 50 -2.96 7.80 5.58
C PRO A 50 -2.49 7.38 4.18
N PHE A 51 -2.64 8.25 3.18
CA PHE A 51 -2.17 8.00 1.82
C PHE A 51 -0.64 7.96 1.74
N ILE A 52 0.03 8.97 2.30
CA ILE A 52 1.50 9.05 2.28
C ILE A 52 2.10 7.88 3.05
N TYR A 53 1.57 7.55 4.23
CA TYR A 53 2.04 6.43 5.03
C TYR A 53 1.88 5.10 4.28
N SER A 54 0.71 4.87 3.69
CA SER A 54 0.44 3.66 2.91
C SER A 54 1.31 3.58 1.66
N PHE A 55 1.66 4.71 1.05
CA PHE A 55 2.59 4.76 -0.07
C PHE A 55 4.00 4.35 0.33
N ILE A 56 4.50 4.84 1.46
CA ILE A 56 5.81 4.44 1.99
C ILE A 56 5.82 2.93 2.26
N VAL A 57 4.81 2.39 2.94
CA VAL A 57 4.70 0.95 3.21
C VAL A 57 4.63 0.14 1.92
N TYR A 58 3.84 0.59 0.94
CA TYR A 58 3.77 -0.05 -0.37
C TYR A 58 5.13 -0.10 -1.08
N ILE A 59 5.89 1.01 -1.07
CA ILE A 59 7.23 1.06 -1.67
C ILE A 59 8.19 0.09 -0.98
N ILE A 60 8.15 0.00 0.36
CA ILE A 60 8.96 -0.98 1.11
C ILE A 60 8.62 -2.41 0.67
N LEU A 61 7.32 -2.76 0.62
CA LEU A 61 6.87 -4.08 0.19
C LEU A 61 7.24 -4.37 -1.28
N LEU A 62 7.18 -3.36 -2.14
CA LEU A 62 7.58 -3.47 -3.53
C LEU A 62 9.08 -3.78 -3.65
N ILE A 63 9.92 -3.06 -2.90
CA ILE A 63 11.37 -3.31 -2.85
C ILE A 63 11.64 -4.74 -2.39
N ILE A 64 11.04 -5.17 -1.28
CA ILE A 64 11.19 -6.53 -0.76
C ILE A 64 10.81 -7.57 -1.83
N ARG A 65 9.65 -7.40 -2.48
CA ARG A 65 9.20 -8.32 -3.54
C ARG A 65 10.20 -8.38 -4.68
N LYS A 66 10.72 -7.23 -5.13
CA LYS A 66 11.71 -7.17 -6.22
C LYS A 66 13.05 -7.76 -5.85
N THR A 67 13.49 -7.58 -4.60
CA THR A 67 14.71 -8.23 -4.09
C THR A 67 14.55 -9.74 -4.07
N LEU A 68 13.41 -10.27 -3.61
CA LEU A 68 13.13 -11.70 -3.61
C LEU A 68 13.06 -12.27 -5.04
N ASP A 69 12.34 -11.60 -5.94
CA ASP A 69 12.27 -11.99 -7.36
C ASP A 69 13.67 -12.06 -7.97
N PHE A 70 14.53 -11.08 -7.68
CA PHE A 70 15.91 -11.05 -8.18
C PHE A 70 16.76 -12.20 -7.62
N ILE A 71 16.64 -12.48 -6.32
CA ILE A 71 17.33 -13.59 -5.66
C ILE A 71 16.91 -14.93 -6.30
N ILE A 72 15.60 -15.17 -6.44
CA ILE A 72 15.07 -16.41 -7.04
C ILE A 72 15.61 -16.60 -8.46
N VAL A 73 15.57 -15.56 -9.29
CA VAL A 73 16.09 -15.62 -10.67
C VAL A 73 17.59 -15.93 -10.71
N LEU A 74 18.37 -15.40 -9.76
CA LEU A 74 19.81 -15.67 -9.67
C LEU A 74 20.10 -17.14 -9.34
N PHE A 75 19.28 -17.76 -8.48
CA PHE A 75 19.40 -19.16 -8.10
C PHE A 75 18.87 -20.10 -9.21
N GLU A 76 17.80 -19.73 -9.91
CA GLU A 76 17.29 -20.51 -11.05
C GLU A 76 18.22 -20.46 -12.28
N LYS A 77 18.98 -19.38 -12.45
CA LYS A 77 19.96 -19.23 -13.55
C LYS A 77 21.32 -19.89 -13.29
N ASN A 78 21.59 -20.33 -12.07
CA ASN A 78 22.75 -21.16 -11.76
C ASN A 78 22.28 -22.58 -11.42
N PRO A 79 21.78 -23.37 -12.40
CA PRO A 79 21.70 -24.80 -12.21
C PRO A 79 23.15 -25.28 -12.14
N HIS A 80 23.59 -25.66 -10.94
CA HIS A 80 24.62 -26.67 -10.84
C HIS A 80 24.19 -27.93 -11.59
#